data_AF-A0A8T0R676-F1
#
_entry.id   AF-A0A8T0R676-F1
#
_cell.length_a   1.000
_cell.length_b   1.000
_cell.length_c   1.000
_cell.angle_alpha   90.00
_cell.angle_beta   90.00
_cell.angle_gamma   90.00
#
_symmetry.space_group_name_H-M   'P 1'
#
loop_
_entity.id
_entity.type
_entity.pdbx_description
1 polymer ?
#
loop_
_entity_poly.entity_id
_entity_poly.type
_entity_poly.pdbx_seq_one_letter_code
_entity_poly.pdbx_strand_id
1 'polypeptide(L)'
;MAFEEVLQLLAKREALEAKRAEVMRLSMLATAEMLASGEVAPGDPELVAVAARAEAHGLATVRAAAEQAEQDARMAARYAAEPGGEAVAEAMRRQAARAAALGALAEYYAAYMGAVGSLADPDSDSEDDDSSGQ
;
A
#
# COMPACT_ATOMS: atom_id res chain seq x y z
N MET A 1 27.70 -20.46 11.88
CA MET A 1 26.58 -20.79 10.98
C MET A 1 25.35 -19.88 11.18
N ALA A 2 25.44 -18.67 11.76
CA ALA A 2 24.26 -17.88 12.14
C ALA A 2 23.88 -16.74 11.17
N PHE A 3 24.85 -16.03 10.57
CA PHE A 3 24.56 -14.83 9.77
C PHE A 3 24.17 -15.11 8.31
N GLU A 4 24.69 -16.17 7.68
CA GLU A 4 24.30 -16.54 6.30
C GLU A 4 22.83 -16.95 6.20
N GLU A 5 22.31 -17.71 7.17
CA GLU A 5 20.90 -18.10 7.20
C GLU A 5 19.99 -16.88 7.37
N VAL A 6 20.40 -15.91 8.20
CA VAL A 6 19.68 -14.63 8.33
C VAL A 6 19.67 -13.89 7.00
N LEU A 7 20.79 -13.78 6.29
CA LEU A 7 20.83 -13.12 4.99
C LEU A 7 19.91 -13.80 3.96
N GLN A 8 19.85 -15.13 3.94
CA GLN A 8 18.93 -15.86 3.07
C GLN A 8 17.46 -15.58 3.40
N LEU A 9 17.12 -15.50 4.69
CA LEU A 9 15.77 -15.14 5.13
C LEU A 9 15.41 -13.71 4.69
N LEU A 10 16.35 -12.77 4.84
CA LEU A 10 16.14 -11.38 4.44
C LEU A 10 15.92 -11.25 2.92
N ALA A 11 16.66 -12.01 2.11
CA ALA A 11 16.46 -12.04 0.67
C ALA A 11 15.08 -12.59 0.26
N LYS A 12 14.59 -13.63 0.94
CA LYS A 12 13.23 -14.16 0.69
C LYS A 12 12.15 -13.14 1.04
N ARG A 13 12.32 -12.43 2.15
CA ARG A 13 11.39 -11.38 2.58
C ARG A 13 11.40 -10.20 1.59
N GLU A 14 12.55 -9.81 1.08
CA GLU A 14 12.65 -8.79 0.03
C GLU A 14 11.83 -9.16 -1.21
N ALA A 15 11.92 -10.41 -1.68
CA ALA A 15 11.13 -10.88 -2.82
C ALA A 15 9.62 -10.85 -2.53
N LEU A 16 9.21 -11.11 -1.29
CA LEU A 16 7.80 -11.01 -0.87
C LEU A 16 7.31 -9.55 -0.88
N GLU A 17 8.09 -8.62 -0.35
CA GLU A 17 7.75 -7.19 -0.33
C GLU A 17 7.61 -6.64 -1.75
N ALA A 18 8.53 -7.01 -2.66
CA ALA A 18 8.43 -6.65 -4.07
C ALA A 18 7.14 -7.17 -4.71
N LYS A 19 6.74 -8.42 -4.43
CA LYS A 19 5.48 -8.98 -4.91
C LYS A 19 4.26 -8.26 -4.36
N ARG A 20 4.26 -7.87 -3.07
CA ARG A 20 3.16 -7.10 -2.48
C ARG A 20 3.00 -5.75 -3.16
N ALA A 21 4.11 -5.05 -3.41
CA ALA A 21 4.10 -3.80 -4.16
C ALA A 21 3.55 -3.97 -5.58
N GLU A 22 3.95 -5.05 -6.26
CA GLU A 22 3.47 -5.35 -7.61
C GLU A 22 1.96 -5.62 -7.64
N VAL A 23 1.44 -6.41 -6.70
CA VAL A 23 0.00 -6.68 -6.59
C VAL A 23 -0.78 -5.39 -6.41
N MET A 24 -0.34 -4.48 -5.54
CA MET A 24 -1.01 -3.19 -5.36
C MET A 24 -1.06 -2.37 -6.65
N ARG A 25 0.05 -2.32 -7.41
CA ARG A 25 0.09 -1.61 -8.70
C ARG A 25 -0.85 -2.23 -9.72
N LEU A 26 -0.82 -3.55 -9.85
CA LEU A 26 -1.69 -4.28 -10.78
C LEU A 26 -3.17 -4.11 -10.41
N SER A 27 -3.50 -4.11 -9.12
CA SER A 27 -4.88 -3.86 -8.68
C SER A 27 -5.35 -2.46 -9.05
N MET A 28 -4.53 -1.43 -8.88
CA MET A 28 -4.88 -0.07 -9.33
C MET A 28 -5.05 0.01 -10.85
N LEU A 29 -4.13 -0.59 -11.59
CA LEU A 29 -4.18 -0.62 -13.06
C LEU A 29 -5.43 -1.34 -13.57
N ALA A 30 -5.72 -2.54 -13.06
CA ALA A 30 -6.91 -3.29 -13.44
C ALA A 30 -8.20 -2.51 -13.13
N THR A 31 -8.25 -1.85 -11.96
CA THR A 31 -9.39 -0.99 -11.59
C THR A 31 -9.54 0.18 -12.55
N ALA A 32 -8.44 0.83 -12.93
CA ALA A 32 -8.46 1.93 -13.89
C ALA A 32 -8.93 1.46 -15.28
N GLU A 33 -8.47 0.29 -15.73
CA GLU A 33 -8.85 -0.30 -17.02
C GLU A 33 -10.34 -0.67 -17.05
N MET A 34 -10.88 -1.29 -15.99
CA MET A 34 -12.30 -1.63 -15.88
C MET A 34 -13.21 -0.39 -15.94
N LEU A 35 -12.79 0.71 -15.30
CA LEU A 35 -13.51 1.99 -15.36
C LEU A 35 -13.40 2.64 -16.75
N ALA A 36 -12.21 2.62 -17.35
CA ALA A 36 -11.97 3.24 -18.65
C ALA A 36 -12.66 2.48 -19.81
N SER A 37 -12.77 1.16 -19.71
CA SER A 37 -13.46 0.32 -20.70
C SER A 37 -14.98 0.40 -20.57
N GLY A 38 -15.50 0.92 -19.45
CA GLY A 38 -16.92 0.88 -19.11
C GLY A 38 -17.41 -0.53 -18.75
N GLU A 39 -16.51 -1.48 -18.48
CA GLU A 39 -16.87 -2.82 -17.98
C GLU A 39 -17.62 -2.72 -16.64
N VAL A 40 -17.27 -1.73 -15.82
CA VAL A 40 -17.98 -1.42 -14.58
C VAL A 40 -18.32 0.07 -14.53
N ALA A 41 -19.56 0.37 -14.13
CA ALA A 41 -20.02 1.74 -13.97
C ALA A 41 -19.40 2.39 -12.72
N PRO A 42 -19.09 3.70 -12.78
CA PRO A 42 -18.82 4.49 -11.58
C PRO A 42 -19.93 4.31 -10.53
N GLY A 43 -19.54 4.03 -9.29
CA GLY A 43 -20.48 3.80 -8.19
C GLY A 43 -21.18 2.45 -8.17
N ASP A 44 -20.79 1.51 -9.03
CA ASP A 44 -21.25 0.12 -8.93
C ASP A 44 -21.02 -0.43 -7.50
N PRO A 45 -22.05 -1.00 -6.84
CA PRO A 45 -21.93 -1.44 -5.45
C PRO A 45 -20.84 -2.49 -5.20
N GLU A 46 -20.58 -3.38 -6.17
CA GLU A 46 -19.52 -4.38 -6.04
C GLU A 46 -18.15 -3.71 -6.11
N LEU A 47 -17.96 -2.76 -7.03
CA LEU A 47 -16.75 -1.96 -7.13
C LEU A 47 -16.49 -1.15 -5.85
N VAL A 48 -17.52 -0.48 -5.32
CA VAL A 48 -17.42 0.30 -4.08
C VAL A 48 -17.02 -0.61 -2.91
N ALA A 49 -17.62 -1.80 -2.80
CA ALA A 49 -17.29 -2.75 -1.74
C ALA A 49 -15.88 -3.35 -1.89
N VAL A 50 -15.40 -3.56 -3.12
CA VAL A 50 -14.01 -3.96 -3.38
C VAL A 50 -13.06 -2.81 -3.02
N ALA A 51 -13.38 -1.59 -3.42
CA ALA A 51 -12.59 -0.40 -3.17
C ALA A 51 -12.42 -0.12 -1.67
N ALA A 52 -13.50 -0.19 -0.88
CA ALA A 52 -13.43 -0.03 0.57
C ALA A 52 -12.56 -1.10 1.25
N ARG A 53 -12.65 -2.35 0.82
CA ARG A 53 -11.78 -3.43 1.34
C ARG A 53 -10.32 -3.21 0.97
N ALA A 54 -10.07 -2.77 -0.25
CA ALA A 54 -8.74 -2.47 -0.75
C ALA A 54 -8.12 -1.27 -0.01
N GLU A 55 -8.88 -0.20 0.22
CA GLU A 55 -8.48 0.94 1.02
C GLU A 55 -8.09 0.53 2.44
N ALA A 56 -8.98 -0.22 3.12
CA ALA A 56 -8.72 -0.72 4.47
C ALA A 56 -7.44 -1.59 4.53
N HIS A 57 -7.21 -2.42 3.51
CA HIS A 57 -5.99 -3.21 3.39
C HIS A 57 -4.74 -2.35 3.18
N GLY A 58 -4.82 -1.32 2.34
CA GLY A 58 -3.76 -0.33 2.13
C GLY A 58 -3.38 0.36 3.44
N LEU A 59 -4.36 0.90 4.18
CA LEU A 59 -4.15 1.55 5.47
C LEU A 59 -3.54 0.62 6.53
N ALA A 60 -3.99 -0.64 6.58
CA ALA A 60 -3.39 -1.63 7.46
C ALA A 60 -1.92 -1.91 7.08
N THR A 61 -1.62 -1.93 5.78
CA THR A 61 -0.26 -2.14 5.27
C THR A 61 0.65 -0.95 5.58
N VAL A 62 0.16 0.30 5.52
CA VAL A 62 0.92 1.49 5.92
C VAL A 62 1.42 1.35 7.36
N ARG A 63 0.53 0.97 8.28
CA ARG A 63 0.87 0.80 9.71
C ARG A 63 1.90 -0.31 9.91
N ALA A 64 1.64 -1.47 9.32
CA ALA A 64 2.55 -2.62 9.40
C ALA A 64 3.92 -2.31 8.80
N ALA A 65 3.98 -1.56 7.69
CA ALA A 65 5.20 -1.15 7.03
C ALA A 65 6.02 -0.18 7.90
N ALA A 66 5.38 0.77 8.58
CA ALA A 66 6.05 1.69 9.49
C ALA A 66 6.65 0.96 10.70
N GLU A 67 5.87 0.07 11.35
CA GLU A 67 6.34 -0.76 12.45
C GLU A 67 7.52 -1.65 12.03
N GLN A 68 7.43 -2.24 10.85
CA GLN A 68 8.47 -3.10 10.32
C GLN A 68 9.75 -2.32 9.99
N ALA A 69 9.63 -1.14 9.37
CA ALA A 69 10.77 -0.30 9.06
C ALA A 69 11.54 0.11 10.33
N GLU A 70 10.82 0.44 11.39
CA GLU A 70 11.42 0.76 12.68
C GLU A 70 12.11 -0.46 13.31
N GLN A 71 11.46 -1.63 13.28
CA GLN A 71 12.04 -2.87 13.80
C GLN A 71 13.32 -3.24 13.07
N ASP A 72 13.33 -3.16 11.74
CA ASP A 72 14.50 -3.47 10.92
C ASP A 72 15.64 -2.48 11.18
N ALA A 73 15.35 -1.19 11.34
CA ALA A 73 16.35 -0.19 11.66
C ALA A 73 16.98 -0.43 13.05
N ARG A 74 16.17 -0.80 14.05
CA ARG A 74 16.65 -1.19 15.39
C ARG A 74 17.52 -2.44 15.33
N MET A 75 17.11 -3.45 14.56
CA MET A 75 17.89 -4.68 14.37
C MET A 75 19.20 -4.43 13.63
N ALA A 76 19.19 -3.53 12.63
CA ALA A 76 20.41 -3.12 11.94
C ALA A 76 21.44 -2.52 12.90
N ALA A 77 21.01 -1.64 13.81
CA ALA A 77 21.89 -1.03 14.80
C ALA A 77 22.49 -2.08 15.76
N ARG A 78 21.71 -3.10 16.14
CA ARG A 78 22.20 -4.22 16.97
C ARG A 78 23.26 -5.04 16.25
N TYR A 79 22.98 -5.47 15.02
CA TYR A 79 23.96 -6.25 14.25
C TYR A 79 25.21 -5.47 13.87
N ALA A 80 25.13 -4.14 13.74
CA ALA A 80 26.30 -3.30 13.49
C ALA A 80 27.27 -3.24 14.68
N ALA A 81 26.81 -3.56 15.90
CA ALA A 81 27.64 -3.62 17.10
C ALA A 81 28.30 -4.99 17.32
N GLU A 82 27.87 -6.02 16.57
CA GLU A 82 28.37 -7.39 16.69
C GLU A 82 29.53 -7.65 15.72
N PRO A 83 30.64 -8.29 16.15
CA PRO A 83 31.73 -8.67 15.26
C PRO A 83 31.25 -9.56 14.09
N GLY A 84 31.45 -9.11 12.85
CA GLY A 84 31.02 -9.84 11.65
C GLY A 84 29.54 -9.66 11.29
N GLY A 85 28.81 -8.80 12.00
CA GLY A 85 27.39 -8.52 11.76
C GLY A 85 27.11 -7.45 10.70
N GLU A 86 28.15 -6.83 10.11
CA GLU A 86 28.02 -5.67 9.23
C GLU A 86 27.17 -5.95 7.99
N ALA A 87 27.32 -7.14 7.39
CA ALA A 87 26.54 -7.56 6.24
C ALA A 87 25.04 -7.70 6.57
N VAL A 88 24.73 -8.24 7.75
CA VAL A 88 23.34 -8.38 8.23
C VAL A 88 22.76 -7.00 8.57
N ALA A 89 23.54 -6.13 9.22
CA ALA A 89 23.15 -4.77 9.51
C ALA A 89 22.78 -3.99 8.23
N GLU A 90 23.60 -4.11 7.19
CA GLU A 90 23.32 -3.47 5.90
C GLU A 90 22.08 -4.07 5.21
N ALA A 91 21.91 -5.39 5.27
CA ALA A 91 20.70 -6.04 4.74
C ALA A 91 19.44 -5.56 5.47
N MET A 92 19.49 -5.40 6.80
CA MET A 92 18.38 -4.88 7.61
C MET A 92 18.09 -3.42 7.30
N ARG A 93 19.10 -2.56 7.10
CA ARG A 93 18.89 -1.17 6.65
C ARG A 93 18.16 -1.11 5.31
N ARG A 94 18.55 -1.97 4.36
CA ARG A 94 17.86 -2.06 3.06
C ARG A 94 16.42 -2.55 3.22
N GLN A 95 16.14 -3.48 4.13
CA GLN A 95 14.76 -3.88 4.43
C GLN A 95 13.95 -2.75 5.05
N ALA A 96 14.52 -1.99 6.00
CA ALA A 96 13.84 -0.84 6.57
C ALA A 96 13.41 0.17 5.49
N ALA A 97 14.33 0.48 4.56
CA ALA A 97 14.04 1.38 3.44
C ALA A 97 12.95 0.84 2.51
N ARG A 98 12.92 -0.47 2.26
CA ARG A 98 11.90 -1.11 1.43
C ARG A 98 10.54 -1.18 2.10
N ALA A 99 10.51 -1.49 3.39
CA ALA A 99 9.28 -1.42 4.18
C ALA A 99 8.71 0.01 4.13
N ALA A 100 9.54 1.04 4.30
CA ALA A 100 9.09 2.43 4.17
C ALA A 100 8.55 2.74 2.76
N ALA A 101 9.23 2.27 1.69
CA ALA A 101 8.76 2.44 0.32
C ALA A 101 7.43 1.70 0.04
N LEU A 102 7.26 0.50 0.61
CA LEU A 102 5.99 -0.23 0.55
C LEU A 102 4.88 0.52 1.29
N GLY A 103 5.19 1.12 2.44
CA GLY A 103 4.26 1.97 3.19
C GLY A 103 3.77 3.15 2.36
N ALA A 104 4.67 3.88 1.71
CA ALA A 104 4.30 5.00 0.83
C ALA A 104 3.44 4.55 -0.36
N LEU A 105 3.74 3.40 -0.97
CA LEU A 105 2.89 2.84 -2.03
C LEU A 105 1.51 2.43 -1.50
N ALA A 106 1.45 1.83 -0.30
CA ALA A 106 0.20 1.41 0.31
C ALA A 106 -0.70 2.60 0.68
N GLU A 107 -0.11 3.74 1.05
CA GLU A 107 -0.82 4.99 1.28
C GLU A 107 -1.44 5.51 -0.04
N TYR A 108 -0.66 5.55 -1.11
CA TYR A 108 -1.16 5.90 -2.44
C TYR A 108 -2.27 4.94 -2.90
N TYR A 109 -2.07 3.64 -2.70
CA TYR A 109 -3.06 2.61 -3.01
C TYR A 109 -4.37 2.84 -2.25
N ALA A 110 -4.29 3.10 -0.94
CA ALA A 110 -5.47 3.36 -0.13
C ALA A 110 -6.22 4.60 -0.61
N ALA A 111 -5.51 5.71 -0.84
CA ALA A 111 -6.11 6.95 -1.34
C ALA A 111 -6.77 6.76 -2.72
N TYR A 112 -6.10 6.03 -3.63
CA TYR A 112 -6.65 5.73 -4.95
C TYR A 112 -7.95 4.92 -4.84
N MET A 113 -7.96 3.85 -4.04
CA MET A 113 -9.16 3.02 -3.89
C MET A 113 -10.27 3.77 -3.16
N GLY A 114 -9.94 4.63 -2.18
CA GLY A 114 -10.92 5.53 -1.56
C GLY A 114 -11.59 6.44 -2.59
N ALA A 115 -10.81 7.06 -3.49
CA ALA A 115 -11.34 7.87 -4.57
C ALA A 115 -12.23 7.07 -5.54
N VAL A 116 -11.84 5.83 -5.89
CA VAL A 116 -12.66 4.92 -6.71
C VAL A 116 -14.00 4.64 -6.03
N GLY A 117 -13.99 4.39 -4.72
CA GLY A 117 -15.21 4.13 -3.94
C GLY A 117 -16.16 5.34 -3.87
N SER A 118 -15.67 6.55 -4.10
CA SER A 118 -16.45 7.79 -4.10
C SER A 118 -16.92 8.25 -5.49
N LEU A 119 -16.67 7.48 -6.55
CA LEU A 119 -17.05 7.86 -7.93
C LEU A 119 -18.58 7.88 -8.17
N ALA A 120 -19.39 7.46 -7.20
CA ALA A 120 -20.85 7.36 -7.28
C ALA A 120 -21.60 8.69 -7.12
N ASP A 121 -20.93 9.79 -6.74
CA ASP A 121 -21.56 11.10 -6.50
C ASP A 121 -21.34 12.09 -7.66
N PRO A 122 -22.18 12.07 -8.70
CA PRO A 122 -22.34 13.17 -9.65
C PRO A 122 -23.40 14.21 -9.21
N ASP A 123 -24.21 13.95 -8.18
CA ASP A 123 -25.36 14.79 -7.79
C ASP A 123 -25.04 15.80 -6.66
N SER A 124 -23.91 16.49 -6.75
CA SER A 124 -23.73 17.79 -6.05
C SER A 124 -23.85 18.96 -7.03
N ASP A 125 -24.67 18.78 -8.06
CA ASP A 125 -25.18 19.89 -8.87
C ASP A 125 -26.37 20.52 -8.12
N SER A 126 -26.04 21.62 -7.41
CA SER A 126 -26.91 22.74 -7.05
C SER A 126 -28.37 22.67 -7.55
N GLU A 127 -29.29 22.20 -6.70
CA GLU A 127 -30.68 22.61 -6.76
C GLU A 127 -30.78 24.00 -6.12
N ASP A 128 -30.52 25.04 -6.92
CA ASP A 128 -30.92 26.41 -6.56
C ASP A 128 -32.46 26.45 -6.47
N ASP A 129 -32.91 26.46 -5.23
CA ASP A 129 -34.29 26.59 -4.79
C ASP A 129 -34.82 28.00 -5.14
N ASP A 130 -35.38 28.17 -6.36
CA ASP A 130 -36.13 29.37 -6.73
C ASP A 130 -37.61 29.05 -6.92
N SER A 131 -38.25 28.66 -5.82
CA SER A 131 -39.70 28.65 -5.68
C SER A 131 -40.18 29.94 -5.01
N SER A 132 -40.37 31.02 -5.79
CA SER A 132 -41.40 32.03 -5.47
C SER A 132 -41.76 32.91 -6.67
N GLY A 133 -42.78 32.50 -7.42
CA GLY A 133 -43.30 33.31 -8.51
C GLY A 133 -44.60 32.77 -9.10
N GLN A 134 -45.69 32.78 -8.32
CA GLN A 134 -47.06 32.96 -8.81
C GLN A 134 -48.01 33.31 -7.67
#